data_AF-A0A4U0XZV0-F1
#
_entry.id   AF-A0A4U0XZV0-F1
#
_cell.length_a   1.000
_cell.length_b   1.000
_cell.length_c   1.000
_cell.angle_alpha   90.00
_cell.angle_beta   90.00
_cell.angle_gamma   90.00
#
_symmetry.space_group_name_H-M   'P 1'
#
loop_
_entity.id
_entity.type
_entity.pdbx_description
1 polymer ?
#
loop_
_entity_poly.entity_id
_entity_poly.type
_entity_poly.pdbx_seq_one_letter_code
_entity_poly.pdbx_strand_id
1 'polypeptide(L)'
;MATSTLIRPTTTRAVHLRITPRPSNLGESREILRLLSQFGEVEYFKNLKYDSLSAPNAAIVIFREEEAAKHCLKRTPIRFRMGKASPVASAANETPAKGKGSDFGIFQIQANTARAHFRDILNSSHFHGAFMVDGKSAAQQDLSKRVPVLGLSDVKWHAGVKPWRFVERERETAGAFQGSGRRKSLQELYEEGA
;
A
#
# COMPACT_ATOMS: atom_id res chain seq x y z
N MET A 1 19.73 -14.24 -7.84
CA MET A 1 18.84 -13.95 -9.00
C MET A 1 17.64 -13.14 -8.51
N ALA A 2 17.72 -11.80 -8.57
CA ALA A 2 16.61 -10.94 -8.16
C ALA A 2 15.57 -10.87 -9.30
N THR A 3 14.49 -11.64 -9.17
CA THR A 3 13.37 -11.63 -10.12
C THR A 3 12.48 -10.42 -9.83
N SER A 4 12.18 -9.64 -10.87
CA SER A 4 11.37 -8.41 -10.80
C SER A 4 10.04 -8.63 -10.08
N THR A 5 9.72 -7.78 -9.11
CA THR A 5 8.55 -7.93 -8.23
C THR A 5 7.22 -7.52 -8.88
N LEU A 6 7.28 -6.70 -9.94
CA LEU A 6 6.13 -6.10 -10.64
C LEU A 6 5.24 -7.12 -11.39
N ILE A 7 5.77 -8.29 -11.75
CA ILE A 7 5.04 -9.32 -12.53
C ILE A 7 4.36 -10.35 -11.62
N ARG A 8 4.69 -10.37 -10.32
CA ARG A 8 4.20 -11.41 -9.41
C ARG A 8 2.78 -11.14 -8.91
N PRO A 9 1.93 -12.18 -8.77
CA PRO A 9 0.58 -12.01 -8.21
C PRO A 9 0.67 -11.51 -6.77
N THR A 10 -0.01 -10.40 -6.44
CA THR A 10 0.02 -9.81 -5.10
C THR A 10 -1.01 -10.44 -4.15
N THR A 11 -2.02 -11.13 -4.68
CA THR A 11 -3.13 -11.67 -3.89
C THR A 11 -2.71 -12.73 -2.86
N THR A 12 -1.80 -13.65 -3.20
CA THR A 12 -1.38 -14.73 -2.28
C THR A 12 -0.40 -14.26 -1.21
N ARG A 13 0.26 -13.12 -1.44
CA ARG A 13 1.30 -12.55 -0.57
C ARG A 13 0.79 -11.40 0.29
N ALA A 14 -0.41 -10.90 -0.01
CA ALA A 14 -1.05 -9.82 0.70
C ALA A 14 -1.81 -10.33 1.93
N VAL A 15 -1.66 -9.59 3.03
CA VAL A 15 -2.27 -9.88 4.32
C VAL A 15 -2.95 -8.62 4.82
N HIS A 16 -4.20 -8.79 5.27
CA HIS A 16 -4.95 -7.74 5.92
C HIS A 16 -4.78 -7.84 7.43
N LEU A 17 -4.21 -6.81 8.05
CA LEU A 17 -3.97 -6.77 9.49
C LEU A 17 -5.05 -5.94 10.19
N ARG A 18 -5.60 -6.47 11.27
CA ARG A 18 -6.42 -5.75 12.24
C ARG A 18 -5.64 -5.59 13.54
N ILE A 19 -5.40 -4.35 13.95
CA ILE A 19 -4.53 -3.97 15.06
C ILE A 19 -5.39 -3.36 16.16
N THR A 20 -5.27 -3.90 17.38
CA THR A 20 -5.96 -3.43 18.58
C THR A 20 -4.95 -3.30 19.72
N PRO A 21 -4.77 -2.13 20.36
CA PRO A 21 -5.44 -0.85 20.12
C PRO A 21 -4.92 -0.14 18.86
N ARG A 22 -5.58 0.96 18.48
CA ARG A 22 -5.27 1.75 17.28
C ARG A 22 -3.82 2.27 17.30
N PRO A 23 -3.01 2.03 16.24
CA PRO A 23 -1.71 2.65 16.13
C PRO A 23 -1.88 4.16 15.88
N SER A 24 -1.42 4.98 16.82
CA SER A 24 -1.52 6.44 16.79
C SER A 24 -0.22 7.10 16.33
N ASN A 25 0.92 6.46 16.62
CA ASN A 25 2.25 7.01 16.38
C ASN A 25 2.98 6.30 15.23
N LEU A 26 3.90 7.02 14.58
CA LEU A 26 4.80 6.43 13.56
C LEU A 26 5.71 5.35 14.19
N GLY A 27 6.16 5.57 15.44
CA GLY A 27 6.97 4.60 16.18
C GLY A 27 6.29 3.25 16.32
N GLU A 28 5.00 3.26 16.66
CA GLU A 28 4.19 2.04 16.79
C GLU A 28 4.09 1.30 15.46
N SER A 29 3.85 2.03 14.36
CA SER A 29 3.81 1.41 13.03
C SER A 29 5.16 0.83 12.59
N ARG A 30 6.29 1.46 12.99
CA ARG A 30 7.64 0.97 12.70
C ARG A 30 7.94 -0.32 13.47
N GLU A 31 7.52 -0.41 14.71
CA GLU A 31 7.68 -1.65 15.49
C GLU A 31 6.83 -2.78 14.94
N ILE A 32 5.59 -2.50 14.53
CA ILE A 32 4.75 -3.47 13.82
C ILE A 32 5.45 -3.95 12.56
N LEU A 33 5.99 -3.04 11.75
CA LEU A 33 6.75 -3.41 10.56
C LEU A 33 7.98 -4.27 10.90
N ARG A 34 8.73 -3.93 11.95
CA ARG A 34 9.88 -4.70 12.43
C ARG A 34 9.49 -6.10 12.90
N LEU A 35 8.33 -6.24 13.54
CA LEU A 35 7.80 -7.53 13.94
C LEU A 35 7.41 -8.35 12.70
N LEU A 36 6.76 -7.73 11.73
CA LEU A 36 6.35 -8.40 10.50
C LEU A 36 7.55 -8.82 9.65
N SER A 37 8.62 -8.02 9.65
CA SER A 37 9.86 -8.36 8.95
C SER A 37 10.55 -9.60 9.51
N GLN A 38 10.20 -10.06 10.72
CA GLN A 38 10.70 -11.34 11.26
C GLN A 38 10.12 -12.56 10.54
N PHE A 39 8.95 -12.44 9.90
CA PHE A 39 8.34 -13.51 9.12
C PHE A 39 8.84 -13.56 7.68
N GLY A 40 9.33 -12.43 7.16
CA GLY A 40 9.86 -12.31 5.82
C GLY A 40 9.97 -10.86 5.38
N GLU A 41 10.61 -10.62 4.24
CA GLU A 41 10.78 -9.29 3.68
C GLU A 41 9.41 -8.69 3.27
N VAL A 42 9.14 -7.47 3.76
CA VAL A 42 7.90 -6.73 3.47
C VAL A 42 8.17 -5.82 2.28
N GLU A 43 7.48 -6.04 1.17
CA GLU A 43 7.59 -5.21 -0.04
C GLU A 43 6.76 -3.93 0.09
N TYR A 44 5.59 -4.03 0.73
CA TYR A 44 4.68 -2.90 0.87
C TYR A 44 3.95 -2.93 2.21
N PHE A 45 3.89 -1.77 2.87
CA PHE A 45 3.17 -1.56 4.12
C PHE A 45 2.36 -0.27 4.03
N LYS A 46 1.03 -0.36 4.19
CA LYS A 46 0.12 0.80 4.19
C LYS A 46 -0.81 0.75 5.39
N ASN A 47 -0.83 1.83 6.16
CA ASN A 47 -1.83 2.03 7.21
C ASN A 47 -3.08 2.69 6.62
N LEU A 48 -4.26 2.11 6.86
CA LEU A 48 -5.54 2.58 6.30
C LEU A 48 -6.18 3.72 7.09
N LYS A 49 -5.51 4.24 8.13
CA LYS A 49 -5.96 5.44 8.88
C LYS A 49 -6.27 6.63 7.98
N TYR A 50 -5.46 6.87 6.96
CA TYR A 50 -5.58 8.03 6.05
C TYR A 50 -6.18 7.66 4.69
N ASP A 51 -6.75 6.47 4.55
CA ASP A 51 -7.41 6.08 3.30
C ASP A 51 -8.79 6.73 3.19
N SER A 52 -9.32 6.80 1.96
CA SER A 52 -10.66 7.34 1.70
C SER A 52 -11.74 6.56 2.46
N LEU A 53 -11.59 5.24 2.52
CA LEU A 53 -12.33 4.35 3.40
C LEU A 53 -11.54 4.16 4.70
N SER A 54 -11.60 5.16 5.58
CA SER A 54 -10.78 5.22 6.79
C SER A 54 -11.07 4.03 7.72
N ALA A 55 -10.11 3.10 7.77
CA ALA A 55 -10.12 1.97 8.69
C ALA A 55 -8.92 2.13 9.64
N PRO A 56 -9.06 2.89 10.75
CA PRO A 56 -7.92 3.29 11.58
C PRO A 56 -7.22 2.14 12.30
N ASN A 57 -7.91 1.02 12.46
CA ASN A 57 -7.41 -0.19 13.11
C ASN A 57 -6.90 -1.21 12.10
N ALA A 58 -6.81 -0.85 10.82
CA ALA A 58 -6.45 -1.77 9.76
C ALA A 58 -5.19 -1.32 9.03
N ALA A 59 -4.37 -2.29 8.66
CA ALA A 59 -3.19 -2.10 7.83
C ALA A 59 -3.12 -3.20 6.77
N ILE A 60 -2.53 -2.86 5.63
CA ILE A 60 -2.29 -3.77 4.53
C ILE A 60 -0.80 -4.01 4.43
N VAL A 61 -0.43 -5.28 4.29
CA VAL A 61 0.96 -5.72 4.19
C VAL A 61 1.10 -6.68 3.04
N ILE A 62 2.10 -6.46 2.18
CA ILE A 62 2.44 -7.35 1.08
C ILE A 62 3.86 -7.84 1.31
N PHE A 63 3.99 -9.16 1.47
CA PHE A 63 5.29 -9.80 1.59
C PHE A 63 5.91 -10.05 0.21
N ARG A 64 7.23 -10.14 0.18
CA ARG A 64 7.96 -10.57 -1.01
C ARG A 64 7.60 -12.01 -1.41
N GLU A 65 7.47 -12.88 -0.41
CA GLU A 65 7.22 -14.32 -0.55
C GLU A 65 5.84 -14.72 -0.02
N GLU A 66 5.25 -15.75 -0.63
CA GLU A 66 3.95 -16.31 -0.21
C GLU A 66 4.06 -17.10 1.09
N GLU A 67 5.19 -17.76 1.33
CA GLU A 67 5.42 -18.55 2.53
C GLU A 67 5.40 -17.65 3.78
N ALA A 68 6.04 -16.49 3.72
CA ALA A 68 6.01 -15.49 4.78
C ALA A 68 4.58 -15.05 5.14
N ALA A 69 3.72 -14.84 4.13
CA ALA A 69 2.31 -14.52 4.35
C ALA A 69 1.57 -15.66 5.07
N LYS A 70 1.77 -16.92 4.64
CA LYS A 70 1.19 -18.11 5.29
C LYS A 70 1.68 -18.26 6.74
N HIS A 71 2.95 -17.98 7.02
CA HIS A 71 3.50 -18.00 8.38
C HIS A 71 2.87 -16.94 9.27
N CYS A 72 2.66 -15.72 8.75
CA CYS A 72 1.98 -14.65 9.47
C CYS A 72 0.53 -15.02 9.82
N LEU A 73 -0.21 -15.62 8.87
CA LEU A 73 -1.58 -16.11 9.08
C LEU A 73 -1.64 -17.20 10.16
N LYS A 74 -0.72 -18.17 10.12
CA LYS A 74 -0.66 -19.27 11.10
C LYS A 74 -0.41 -18.80 12.53
N ARG A 75 0.34 -17.70 12.71
CA ARG A 75 0.72 -17.18 14.04
C ARG A 75 -0.31 -16.23 14.65
N THR A 76 -1.41 -15.98 13.95
CA THR A 76 -2.49 -15.11 14.45
C THR A 76 -3.23 -15.78 15.59
N PRO A 77 -3.52 -15.07 16.72
CA PRO A 77 -3.27 -13.65 17.01
C PRO A 77 -1.86 -13.35 17.57
N ILE A 78 -1.18 -12.37 16.98
CA ILE A 78 0.15 -11.95 17.42
C ILE A 78 0.01 -10.87 18.48
N ARG A 79 0.41 -11.17 19.71
CA ARG A 79 0.44 -10.22 20.82
C ARG A 79 1.87 -9.78 21.06
N PHE A 80 2.12 -8.49 21.08
CA PHE A 80 3.45 -7.96 21.37
C PHE A 80 3.36 -6.69 22.22
N ARG A 81 4.41 -6.45 22.98
CA ARG A 81 4.58 -5.22 23.77
C ARG A 81 5.50 -4.30 22.99
N MET A 82 5.17 -3.01 22.98
CA MET A 82 6.03 -2.00 22.37
C MET A 82 7.39 -2.04 23.08
N GLY A 83 8.46 -2.28 22.35
CA GLY A 83 9.81 -2.33 22.91
C GLY A 83 10.54 -1.07 22.49
N LYS A 84 10.96 -0.21 23.45
CA LYS A 84 11.87 0.90 23.16
C LYS A 84 12.94 0.41 22.21
N ALA A 85 13.00 0.98 21.00
CA ALA A 85 14.01 0.63 20.01
C ALA A 85 15.38 0.66 20.69
N SER A 86 15.97 -0.53 20.90
CA SER A 86 17.31 -0.62 21.46
C SER A 86 18.25 0.06 20.45
N PRO A 87 18.95 1.14 20.83
CA PRO A 87 19.87 1.82 19.93
C PRO A 87 21.11 0.94 19.79
N VAL A 88 21.14 0.08 18.78
CA VAL A 88 22.37 -0.63 18.41
C VAL A 88 23.22 0.33 17.58
N ALA A 89 24.17 0.97 18.28
CA ALA A 89 25.45 1.51 17.82
C ALA A 89 25.47 2.27 16.48
N SER A 90 25.22 3.57 16.54
CA SER A 90 25.94 4.56 15.73
C SER A 90 26.01 5.85 16.53
N ALA A 91 27.22 6.16 17.01
CA ALA A 91 27.52 7.37 17.75
C ALA A 91 27.45 8.58 16.82
N ALA A 92 26.70 9.61 17.21
CA ALA A 92 27.19 10.97 17.42
C ALA A 92 26.02 11.97 17.45
N ASN A 93 25.76 12.46 18.67
CA ASN A 93 25.33 13.83 18.98
C ASN A 93 24.04 14.36 18.34
N GLU A 94 22.91 14.21 19.03
CA GLU A 94 21.82 15.19 19.04
C GLU A 94 21.00 15.06 20.33
N THR A 95 20.73 16.20 20.97
CA THR A 95 20.12 16.35 22.29
C THR A 95 18.76 15.64 22.36
N PRO A 96 18.45 14.84 23.41
CA PRO A 96 17.23 14.06 23.43
C PRO A 96 16.03 14.99 23.64
N ALA A 97 15.37 15.35 22.54
CA ALA A 97 14.04 15.93 22.60
C ALA A 97 13.14 14.92 23.33
N LYS A 98 12.59 15.36 24.46
CA LYS A 98 11.70 14.62 25.36
C LYS A 98 10.42 14.24 24.61
N GLY A 99 10.48 13.20 23.79
CA GLY A 99 9.31 12.59 23.16
C GLY A 99 8.42 12.08 24.28
N LYS A 100 7.20 12.61 24.36
CA LYS A 100 6.15 12.10 25.27
C LYS A 100 6.09 10.58 25.08
N GLY A 101 6.43 9.84 26.14
CA GLY A 101 6.46 8.38 26.10
C GLY A 101 5.10 7.87 25.67
N SER A 102 5.02 7.23 24.50
CA SER A 102 3.84 6.47 24.13
C SER A 102 3.68 5.37 25.17
N ASP A 103 2.56 5.38 25.88
CA ASP A 103 2.22 4.36 26.87
C ASP A 103 2.38 2.97 26.25
N PHE A 104 3.13 2.12 26.93
CA PHE A 104 3.49 0.77 26.48
C PHE A 104 2.27 -0.16 26.51
N GLY A 105 1.36 0.03 25.56
CA GLY A 105 0.20 -0.82 25.34
C GLY A 105 0.59 -2.20 24.81
N ILE A 106 -0.16 -3.22 25.21
CA ILE A 106 -0.10 -4.53 24.55
C ILE A 106 -0.89 -4.41 23.26
N PHE A 107 -0.24 -4.67 22.12
CA PHE A 107 -0.88 -4.69 20.81
C PHE A 107 -1.19 -6.11 20.42
N GLN A 108 -2.39 -6.31 19.90
CA GLN A 108 -2.85 -7.54 19.28
C GLN A 108 -3.03 -7.29 17.79
N ILE A 109 -2.34 -8.07 16.98
CA ILE A 109 -2.46 -8.08 15.53
C ILE A 109 -3.20 -9.37 15.14
N GLN A 110 -4.30 -9.21 14.42
CA GLN A 110 -4.97 -10.29 13.72
C GLN A 110 -4.68 -10.22 12.23
N ALA A 111 -4.03 -11.24 11.69
CA ALA A 111 -3.81 -11.35 10.25
C ALA A 111 -4.93 -12.16 9.60
N ASN A 112 -5.52 -11.58 8.55
CA ASN A 112 -6.54 -12.22 7.72
C ASN A 112 -6.05 -12.31 6.28
N THR A 113 -6.45 -13.37 5.58
CA THR A 113 -6.21 -13.48 4.15
C THR A 113 -6.89 -12.32 3.45
N ALA A 114 -6.11 -11.64 2.63
CA ALA A 114 -6.54 -10.41 2.02
C ALA A 114 -7.33 -10.79 0.74
N ARG A 115 -8.67 -10.60 0.76
CA ARG A 115 -9.57 -11.01 -0.35
C ARG A 115 -9.76 -9.95 -1.44
N ALA A 116 -9.34 -8.71 -1.20
CA ALA A 116 -9.51 -7.62 -2.16
C ALA A 116 -8.47 -7.70 -3.28
N HIS A 117 -8.81 -7.23 -4.49
CA HIS A 117 -7.83 -7.04 -5.55
C HIS A 117 -6.89 -5.89 -5.18
N PHE A 118 -5.77 -6.19 -4.50
CA PHE A 118 -4.79 -5.20 -4.03
C PHE A 118 -4.24 -4.33 -5.15
N ARG A 119 -4.19 -4.87 -6.36
CA ARG A 119 -3.76 -4.12 -7.54
C ARG A 119 -4.66 -2.90 -7.77
N ASP A 120 -5.96 -3.02 -7.55
CA ASP A 120 -6.91 -1.94 -7.77
C ASP A 120 -6.83 -0.88 -6.68
N ILE A 121 -6.61 -1.29 -5.42
CA ILE A 121 -6.40 -0.37 -4.28
C ILE A 121 -5.07 0.37 -4.42
N LEU A 122 -4.03 -0.31 -4.90
CA LEU A 122 -2.76 0.32 -5.21
C LEU A 122 -2.94 1.30 -6.36
N ASN A 123 -3.56 0.88 -7.47
CA ASN A 123 -3.78 1.72 -8.65
C ASN A 123 -4.72 2.92 -8.39
N SER A 124 -5.63 2.84 -7.43
CA SER A 124 -6.50 3.96 -7.05
C SER A 124 -5.81 4.96 -6.11
N SER A 125 -4.64 4.63 -5.56
CA SER A 125 -3.86 5.56 -4.77
C SER A 125 -3.39 6.72 -5.64
N HIS A 126 -3.63 7.95 -5.18
CA HIS A 126 -3.15 9.19 -5.81
C HIS A 126 -1.65 9.20 -6.08
N PHE A 127 -0.89 8.38 -5.35
CA PHE A 127 0.56 8.29 -5.43
C PHE A 127 1.09 6.97 -6.00
N HIS A 128 0.32 6.26 -6.82
CA HIS A 128 0.76 4.99 -7.40
C HIS A 128 0.66 5.00 -8.94
N GLY A 129 1.75 4.63 -9.61
CA GLY A 129 1.84 4.55 -11.06
C GLY A 129 2.96 5.41 -11.63
N ALA A 130 3.07 5.46 -12.95
CA ALA A 130 3.93 6.43 -13.63
C ALA A 130 3.32 7.81 -13.42
N PHE A 131 3.88 8.57 -12.48
CA PHE A 131 3.56 9.98 -12.31
C PHE A 131 3.99 10.72 -13.56
N MET A 132 3.02 11.30 -14.25
CA MET A 132 3.30 12.17 -15.38
C MET A 132 3.35 13.60 -14.84
N VAL A 133 4.44 14.31 -15.16
CA VAL A 133 4.58 15.73 -14.86
C VAL A 133 3.45 16.49 -15.58
N ASP A 134 2.65 17.25 -14.84
CA ASP A 134 1.61 18.08 -15.45
C ASP A 134 2.23 19.35 -16.06
N GLY A 135 2.59 19.27 -17.34
CA GLY A 135 3.15 20.38 -18.11
C GLY A 135 2.19 21.53 -18.40
N LYS A 136 0.91 21.43 -18.00
CA LYS A 136 -0.12 22.43 -18.30
C LYS A 136 -0.20 23.56 -17.27
N SER A 137 0.35 23.35 -16.08
CA SER A 137 0.35 24.38 -15.04
C SER A 137 1.23 25.58 -15.43
N ALA A 138 0.71 26.80 -15.29
CA ALA A 138 1.47 28.02 -15.58
C ALA A 138 2.76 28.12 -14.75
N ALA A 139 2.73 27.66 -13.50
CA ALA A 139 3.91 27.59 -12.63
C ALA A 139 4.96 26.59 -13.16
N GLN A 140 4.52 25.47 -13.73
CA GLN A 140 5.42 24.47 -14.34
C GLN A 140 6.11 25.03 -15.58
N GLN A 141 5.35 25.76 -16.42
CA GLN A 141 5.89 26.37 -17.65
C GLN A 141 6.87 27.51 -17.38
N ASP A 142 6.70 28.24 -16.27
CA ASP A 142 7.64 29.28 -15.85
C ASP A 142 8.91 28.66 -15.25
N LEU A 143 8.76 27.62 -14.42
CA LEU A 143 9.91 26.92 -13.83
C LEU A 143 10.70 26.10 -14.84
N SER A 144 10.05 25.46 -15.83
CA SER A 144 10.75 24.68 -16.86
C SER A 144 11.66 25.54 -17.74
N LYS A 145 11.38 26.84 -17.86
CA LYS A 145 12.22 27.81 -18.58
C LYS A 145 13.39 28.32 -17.74
N ARG A 146 13.26 28.33 -16.41
CA ARG A 146 14.26 28.90 -15.49
C ARG A 146 15.22 27.86 -14.92
N VAL A 147 14.75 26.63 -14.78
CA VAL A 147 15.51 25.57 -14.13
C VAL A 147 16.34 24.82 -15.18
N PRO A 148 17.65 24.62 -14.93
CA PRO A 148 18.56 24.02 -15.92
C PRO A 148 18.28 22.55 -16.25
N VAL A 149 17.41 21.87 -15.49
CA VAL A 149 17.06 20.46 -15.67
C VAL A 149 15.56 20.27 -15.53
N LEU A 150 14.92 19.66 -16.54
CA LEU A 150 13.45 19.54 -16.64
C LEU A 150 12.79 18.86 -15.42
N GLY A 151 13.48 17.95 -14.73
CA GLY A 151 12.95 17.22 -13.56
C GLY A 151 12.96 17.98 -12.23
N LEU A 152 13.46 19.22 -12.18
CA LEU A 152 13.45 20.07 -10.98
C LEU A 152 12.33 21.13 -11.02
N SER A 153 11.52 21.16 -12.09
CA SER A 153 10.47 22.16 -12.28
C SER A 153 9.11 21.79 -11.68
N ASP A 154 9.01 20.67 -10.97
CA ASP A 154 7.75 19.99 -10.65
C ASP A 154 6.99 20.59 -9.47
N VAL A 155 5.92 21.35 -9.77
CA VAL A 155 5.06 21.97 -8.74
C VAL A 155 3.85 21.12 -8.39
N LYS A 156 3.33 20.34 -9.34
CA LYS A 156 2.13 19.52 -9.15
C LYS A 156 2.31 18.13 -9.76
N TRP A 157 2.32 17.13 -8.89
CA TRP A 157 2.35 15.73 -9.25
C TRP A 157 0.91 15.24 -9.25
N HIS A 158 0.34 15.01 -10.43
CA HIS A 158 -0.96 14.40 -10.57
C HIS A 158 -0.78 12.99 -11.12
N ALA A 159 -1.41 11.99 -10.49
CA ALA A 159 -1.58 10.70 -11.12
C ALA A 159 -2.32 10.95 -12.45
N GLY A 160 -1.71 10.55 -13.57
CA GLY A 160 -2.35 10.68 -14.87
C GLY A 160 -3.68 9.94 -14.83
N VAL A 161 -4.80 10.68 -14.88
CA VAL A 161 -6.13 10.07 -14.99
C VAL A 161 -6.12 9.28 -16.30
N LYS A 162 -6.09 7.94 -16.23
CA LYS A 162 -6.30 7.11 -17.41
C LYS A 162 -7.65 7.52 -18.00
N PRO A 163 -7.73 7.96 -19.26
CA PRO A 163 -9.00 8.32 -19.87
C PRO A 163 -9.96 7.14 -19.77
N TRP A 164 -11.25 7.39 -19.47
CA TRP A 164 -12.26 6.34 -19.24
C TRP A 164 -12.25 5.24 -20.32
N ARG A 165 -12.02 5.60 -21.59
CA ARG A 165 -11.88 4.66 -22.71
C ARG A 165 -10.81 3.58 -22.51
N PHE A 166 -9.67 3.94 -21.95
CA PHE A 166 -8.58 2.98 -21.69
C PHE A 166 -8.89 2.09 -20.49
N VAL A 167 -9.55 2.66 -19.46
CA VAL A 167 -10.02 1.91 -18.28
C VAL A 167 -11.11 0.91 -18.68
N GLU A 168 -12.04 1.29 -19.54
CA GLU A 168 -13.07 0.42 -20.10
C GLU A 168 -12.46 -0.72 -20.91
N ARG A 169 -11.51 -0.41 -21.81
CA ARG A 169 -10.80 -1.44 -22.58
C ARG A 169 -10.00 -2.39 -21.70
N GLU A 170 -9.31 -1.89 -20.66
CA GLU A 170 -8.62 -2.74 -19.68
C GLU A 170 -9.60 -3.59 -18.87
N ARG A 171 -10.79 -3.06 -18.54
CA ARG A 171 -11.84 -3.80 -17.82
C ARG A 171 -12.47 -4.90 -18.70
N GLU A 172 -12.62 -4.65 -20.00
CA GLU A 172 -13.07 -5.64 -20.98
C GLU A 172 -12.04 -6.75 -21.17
N THR A 173 -10.74 -6.41 -21.24
CA THR A 173 -9.66 -7.41 -21.39
C THR A 173 -9.36 -8.17 -20.10
N ALA A 174 -9.37 -7.51 -18.94
CA ALA A 174 -9.13 -8.13 -17.65
C ALA A 174 -10.37 -8.85 -17.08
N GLY A 175 -11.57 -8.46 -17.52
CA GLY A 175 -12.83 -9.13 -17.18
C GLY A 175 -13.01 -10.50 -17.87
N ALA A 176 -12.20 -10.79 -18.89
CA ALA A 176 -12.11 -12.10 -19.52
C ALA A 176 -11.32 -13.05 -18.60
N PHE A 177 -12.04 -13.73 -17.69
CA PHE A 177 -11.52 -14.91 -17.03
C PHE A 177 -11.20 -15.96 -18.11
N GLN A 178 -10.00 -16.53 -18.10
CA GLN A 178 -9.48 -17.55 -19.02
C GLN A 178 -10.56 -18.23 -19.89
N GLY A 179 -10.70 -17.78 -21.14
CA GLY A 179 -11.56 -18.40 -22.15
C GLY A 179 -13.06 -18.04 -22.12
N SER A 180 -13.54 -17.34 -21.09
CA SER A 180 -14.88 -16.74 -21.10
C SER A 180 -14.76 -15.31 -21.63
N GLY A 181 -15.48 -15.00 -22.71
CA GLY A 181 -15.48 -13.68 -23.32
C GLY A 181 -16.02 -12.57 -22.41
N ARG A 182 -16.41 -11.44 -23.00
CA ARG A 182 -16.96 -10.28 -22.29
C ARG A 182 -18.07 -10.72 -21.31
N ARG A 183 -17.93 -10.37 -20.02
CA ARG A 183 -19.00 -10.57 -19.03
C ARG A 183 -20.21 -9.72 -19.42
N LYS A 184 -21.37 -10.36 -19.55
CA LYS A 184 -22.64 -9.68 -19.80
C LYS A 184 -22.94 -8.69 -18.68
N SER A 185 -23.48 -7.53 -19.03
CA SER A 185 -23.91 -6.56 -18.02
C SER A 185 -25.13 -7.10 -17.24
N LEU A 186 -25.36 -6.58 -16.03
CA LEU A 186 -26.54 -6.98 -15.22
C LEU A 186 -27.86 -6.71 -15.96
N GLN A 187 -27.87 -5.66 -16.79
CA GLN A 187 -28.98 -5.32 -17.66
C GLN A 187 -29.16 -6.37 -18.78
N GLU A 188 -28.08 -6.74 -19.47
CA GLU A 188 -28.12 -7.80 -20.50
C GLU A 188 -28.58 -9.14 -19.93
N LEU A 189 -28.16 -9.49 -18.69
CA LEU A 189 -28.63 -10.70 -18.01
C LEU A 189 -30.12 -10.64 -17.66
N TYR A 190 -30.64 -9.45 -17.36
CA TYR A 190 -32.05 -9.24 -17.08
C TYR A 190 -32.90 -9.32 -18.36
N GLU A 191 -32.40 -8.76 -19.46
CA GLU A 191 -33.03 -8.81 -20.78
C GLU A 191 -33.00 -10.22 -21.40
N GLU A 192 -31.97 -11.03 -21.13
CA GLU A 192 -31.89 -12.42 -21.58
C GLU A 192 -32.82 -13.37 -20.78
N GLY A 193 -33.21 -12.97 -19.57
CA GLY A 193 -34.08 -13.75 -18.68
C GLY A 193 -35.57 -13.36 -18.76
N ALA A 194 -35.92 -12.35 -19.54
CA ALA A 194 -37.29 -11.88 -19.78
C ALA A 194 -37.86 -12.45 -21.09
#